data_AF-A0A8C1PP84-F1
#
_entry.id   AF-A0A8C1PP84-F1
#
_cell.length_a   1.000
_cell.length_b   1.000
_cell.length_c   1.000
_cell.angle_alpha   90.00
_cell.angle_beta   90.00
_cell.angle_gamma   90.00
#
_symmetry.space_group_name_H-M   'P 1'
#
loop_
_entity.id
_entity.type
_entity.pdbx_description
1 polymer ?
#
loop_
_entity_poly.entity_id
_entity_poly.type
_entity_poly.pdbx_seq_one_letter_code
_entity_poly.pdbx_strand_id
1 'polypeptide(L)'
;MSKATVKKLHWRSKVQESFVPLGGASGELGVAIGGGADYGEFPFVTAAPGGGATVGDIILEIGATPVLGLTLGDVRGVLNSCPHPIRIKTVLPGSTLCKDLRLYLSKCFTPGSMDSQLQQVIRENLYLRAVPYKSTHFNW
;
A
#
# COMPACT_ATOMS: atom_id res chain seq x y z
N MET A 1 9.49 11.75 39.32
CA MET A 1 9.94 11.02 38.12
C MET A 1 8.86 11.13 37.05
N SER A 2 9.09 11.90 35.99
CA SER A 2 8.10 12.13 34.94
C SER A 2 8.01 10.89 34.04
N LYS A 3 6.91 10.14 34.11
CA LYS A 3 6.59 9.15 33.07
C LYS A 3 6.36 9.92 31.78
N ALA A 4 7.37 9.96 30.92
CA ALA A 4 7.23 10.48 29.57
C ALA A 4 6.26 9.54 28.82
N THR A 5 5.00 9.93 28.74
CA THR A 5 4.03 9.28 27.88
C THR A 5 4.50 9.51 26.45
N VAL A 6 5.19 8.52 25.88
CA VAL A 6 5.55 8.54 24.46
C VAL A 6 4.23 8.62 23.69
N LYS A 7 3.88 9.83 23.22
CA LYS A 7 2.76 10.02 22.30
C LYS A 7 3.04 9.07 21.13
N LYS A 8 2.24 8.02 20.99
CA LYS A 8 2.34 7.12 19.84
C LYS A 8 2.08 7.97 18.60
N LEU A 9 3.14 8.27 17.84
CA LEU A 9 3.00 8.98 16.57
C LEU A 9 2.14 8.14 15.62
N HIS A 10 1.27 8.84 14.89
CA HIS A 10 0.44 8.27 13.84
C HIS A 10 1.31 7.62 12.76
N TRP A 11 0.80 6.60 12.07
CA TRP A 11 1.59 5.87 11.06
C TRP A 11 2.06 6.79 9.93
N ARG A 12 1.33 7.87 9.61
CA ARG A 12 1.75 8.85 8.58
C ARG A 12 3.14 9.42 8.85
N SER A 13 3.45 9.71 10.10
CA SER A 13 4.75 10.27 10.49
C SER A 13 5.90 9.26 10.36
N LYS A 14 5.59 7.99 10.10
CA LYS A 14 6.55 6.90 9.94
C LYS A 14 6.69 6.44 8.48
N VAL A 15 5.95 7.07 7.55
CA VAL A 15 6.03 6.76 6.13
C VAL A 15 7.44 7.04 5.65
N GLN A 16 8.04 6.04 5.00
CA GLN A 16 9.32 6.14 4.33
C GLN A 16 9.07 6.17 2.83
N GLU A 17 9.75 7.10 2.15
CA GLU A 17 9.81 7.11 0.70
C GLU A 17 11.18 6.60 0.27
N SER A 18 11.20 5.72 -0.71
CA SER A 18 12.40 5.07 -1.17
C SER A 18 12.31 4.73 -2.66
N PHE A 19 13.45 4.40 -3.27
CA PHE A 19 13.58 4.16 -4.70
C PHE A 19 14.08 2.76 -4.95
N VAL A 20 13.29 1.96 -5.65
CA VAL A 20 13.62 0.59 -6.03
C VAL A 20 14.24 0.61 -7.42
N PRO A 21 15.53 0.25 -7.58
CA PRO A 21 16.15 0.15 -8.90
C PRO A 21 15.62 -1.06 -9.67
N LEU A 22 15.82 -1.07 -10.98
CA LEU A 22 15.65 -2.28 -11.77
C LEU A 22 16.68 -3.31 -11.30
N GLY A 23 16.26 -4.53 -10.98
CA GLY A 23 17.13 -5.55 -10.41
C GLY A 23 18.07 -6.14 -11.46
N GLY A 24 19.36 -5.83 -11.32
CA GLY A 24 20.49 -6.51 -11.96
C GLY A 24 20.42 -6.67 -13.49
N ALA A 25 21.37 -7.43 -14.04
CA ALA A 25 21.46 -7.71 -15.47
C ALA A 25 20.29 -8.59 -16.02
N SER A 26 19.43 -9.10 -15.14
CA SER A 26 18.33 -10.01 -15.50
C SER A 26 16.97 -9.31 -15.66
N GLY A 27 16.87 -8.01 -15.37
CA GLY A 27 15.59 -7.29 -15.43
C GLY A 27 14.57 -7.76 -14.39
N GLU A 28 15.03 -8.42 -13.31
CA GLU A 28 14.17 -8.82 -12.21
C GLU A 28 13.73 -7.59 -11.42
N LEU A 29 12.55 -7.64 -10.79
CA LEU A 29 12.11 -6.52 -9.98
C LEU A 29 12.96 -6.41 -8.72
N GLY A 30 13.44 -5.21 -8.41
CA GLY A 30 14.24 -4.94 -7.20
C GLY A 30 13.48 -5.17 -5.89
N VAL A 31 12.19 -5.47 -5.94
CA VAL A 31 11.30 -5.73 -4.80
C VAL A 31 10.27 -6.81 -5.14
N ALA A 32 10.00 -7.69 -4.17
CA ALA A 32 8.93 -8.69 -4.22
C ALA A 32 7.79 -8.31 -3.28
N ILE A 33 6.55 -8.52 -3.71
CA ILE A 33 5.33 -8.13 -3.00
C ILE A 33 4.49 -9.36 -2.66
N GLY A 34 3.93 -9.36 -1.45
CA GLY A 34 2.91 -10.29 -0.97
C GLY A 34 1.71 -9.56 -0.35
N GLY A 35 0.74 -10.32 0.17
CA GLY A 35 -0.53 -9.79 0.65
C GLY A 35 -1.44 -9.37 -0.51
N GLY A 36 -2.33 -8.41 -0.28
CA GLY A 36 -3.31 -7.95 -1.27
C GLY A 36 -4.73 -8.15 -0.80
N ALA A 37 -5.65 -7.39 -1.38
CA ALA A 37 -7.06 -7.40 -1.00
C ALA A 37 -7.72 -8.79 -1.12
N ASP A 38 -7.29 -9.58 -2.09
CA ASP A 38 -7.68 -10.97 -2.32
C ASP A 38 -7.28 -11.92 -1.17
N TYR A 39 -6.23 -11.56 -0.42
CA TYR A 39 -5.80 -12.25 0.80
C TYR A 39 -6.41 -11.65 2.07
N GLY A 40 -7.14 -10.52 1.98
CA GLY A 40 -7.59 -9.77 3.15
C GLY A 40 -6.46 -9.07 3.89
N GLU A 41 -5.34 -8.80 3.22
CA GLU A 41 -4.16 -8.15 3.80
C GLU A 41 -3.75 -6.92 2.98
N PHE A 42 -3.08 -5.97 3.61
CA PHE A 42 -2.39 -4.91 2.87
C PHE A 42 -1.23 -5.48 2.06
N PRO A 43 -0.91 -4.90 0.89
CA PRO A 43 0.31 -5.27 0.18
C PRO A 43 1.53 -4.94 1.04
N PHE A 44 2.49 -5.87 1.09
CA PHE A 44 3.71 -5.70 1.87
C PHE A 44 4.94 -6.24 1.14
N VAL A 45 6.11 -5.73 1.53
CA VAL A 45 7.40 -6.15 0.96
C VAL A 45 7.78 -7.53 1.51
N THR A 46 8.02 -8.49 0.62
CA THR A 46 8.46 -9.86 0.98
C THR A 46 9.96 -10.06 0.77
N ALA A 47 10.54 -9.37 -0.21
CA ALA A 47 11.98 -9.32 -0.46
C ALA A 47 12.31 -7.99 -1.13
N ALA A 48 13.53 -7.48 -0.93
CA ALA A 48 14.03 -6.27 -1.59
C ALA A 48 15.48 -6.46 -2.05
N PRO A 49 15.75 -7.38 -2.99
CA PRO A 49 17.11 -7.68 -3.45
C PRO A 49 17.79 -6.47 -4.10
N GLY A 50 17.02 -5.57 -4.72
CA GLY A 50 17.53 -4.32 -5.29
C GLY A 50 17.76 -3.21 -4.25
N GLY A 51 17.43 -3.46 -2.98
CA GLY A 51 17.42 -2.42 -1.94
C GLY A 51 16.29 -1.41 -2.13
N GLY A 52 16.30 -0.37 -1.30
CA GLY A 52 15.30 0.70 -1.39
C GLY A 52 13.90 0.30 -0.90
N ALA A 53 13.72 -0.82 -0.22
CA ALA A 53 12.49 -1.14 0.50
C ALA A 53 12.82 -2.05 1.69
N THR A 54 12.06 -1.94 2.78
CA THR A 54 12.27 -2.77 3.99
C THR A 54 11.32 -3.96 3.96
N VAL A 55 11.87 -5.16 4.13
CA VAL A 55 11.06 -6.39 4.21
C VAL A 55 10.09 -6.31 5.39
N GLY A 56 8.83 -6.60 5.12
CA GLY A 56 7.75 -6.57 6.08
C GLY A 56 6.95 -5.27 6.12
N ASP A 57 7.43 -4.19 5.50
CA ASP A 57 6.70 -2.92 5.46
C ASP A 57 5.46 -3.00 4.58
N ILE A 58 4.41 -2.29 5.00
CA ILE A 58 3.18 -2.11 4.22
C ILE A 58 3.46 -1.11 3.11
N ILE A 59 3.02 -1.42 1.90
CA ILE A 59 3.20 -0.58 0.72
C ILE A 59 1.96 0.30 0.56
N LEU A 60 2.16 1.62 0.61
CA LEU A 60 1.10 2.62 0.49
C LEU A 60 0.92 3.05 -0.97
N GLU A 61 2.02 3.36 -1.63
CA GLU A 61 2.05 3.87 -3.01
C GLU A 61 3.22 3.27 -3.79
N ILE A 62 3.01 3.03 -5.09
CA ILE A 62 4.02 2.62 -6.07
C ILE A 62 3.91 3.55 -7.27
N GLY A 63 4.98 4.26 -7.63
CA GLY A 63 4.99 5.16 -8.78
C GLY A 63 3.91 6.25 -8.74
N ALA A 64 3.60 6.78 -7.55
CA ALA A 64 2.48 7.70 -7.28
C ALA A 64 1.07 7.10 -7.40
N THR A 65 0.95 5.77 -7.60
CA THR A 65 -0.33 5.07 -7.57
C THR A 65 -0.58 4.50 -6.18
N PRO A 66 -1.69 4.84 -5.50
CA PRO A 66 -2.05 4.22 -4.23
C PRO A 66 -2.44 2.76 -4.44
N VAL A 67 -1.80 1.85 -3.70
CA VAL A 67 -1.95 0.39 -3.91
C VAL A 67 -2.74 -0.32 -2.82
N LEU A 68 -3.19 0.40 -1.80
CA LEU A 68 -4.01 -0.15 -0.73
C LEU A 68 -5.40 -0.52 -1.25
N GLY A 69 -5.88 -1.72 -0.92
CA GLY A 69 -7.15 -2.23 -1.43
C GLY A 69 -7.07 -2.83 -2.84
N LEU A 70 -5.89 -2.88 -3.45
CA LEU A 70 -5.65 -3.60 -4.71
C LEU A 70 -5.38 -5.09 -4.44
N THR A 71 -5.72 -5.96 -5.41
CA THR A 71 -5.33 -7.38 -5.38
C THR A 71 -3.82 -7.53 -5.60
N LEU A 72 -3.23 -8.65 -5.18
CA LEU A 72 -1.81 -8.90 -5.40
C LEU A 72 -1.39 -8.79 -6.86
N GLY A 73 -2.18 -9.38 -7.76
CA GLY A 73 -1.90 -9.38 -9.21
C GLY A 73 -1.82 -7.97 -9.77
N ASP A 74 -2.70 -7.11 -9.29
CA ASP A 74 -2.73 -5.73 -9.73
C ASP A 74 -1.64 -4.84 -9.12
N VAL A 75 -1.28 -5.06 -7.84
CA VAL A 75 -0.14 -4.36 -7.24
C VAL A 75 1.13 -4.70 -8.02
N ARG A 76 1.29 -5.96 -8.43
CA ARG A 76 2.36 -6.39 -9.34
C ARG A 76 2.24 -5.73 -10.72
N GLY A 77 1.03 -5.60 -11.26
CA GLY A 77 0.77 -4.88 -12.51
C GLY A 77 1.25 -3.42 -12.45
N VAL A 78 0.89 -2.70 -11.38
CA VAL A 78 1.34 -1.32 -11.13
C VAL A 78 2.87 -1.26 -11.06
N LEU A 79 3.48 -2.15 -10.28
CA LEU A 79 4.92 -2.22 -10.11
C LEU A 79 5.65 -2.46 -11.45
N ASN A 80 5.15 -3.37 -12.29
CA ASN A 80 5.71 -3.65 -13.62
C ASN A 80 5.52 -2.50 -14.63
N SER A 81 4.49 -1.67 -14.45
CA SER A 81 4.19 -0.55 -15.35
C SER A 81 5.00 0.72 -15.06
N CYS A 82 5.66 0.78 -13.91
CA CYS A 82 6.35 1.98 -13.46
C CYS A 82 7.75 2.11 -14.10
N PRO A 83 8.16 3.32 -14.51
CA PRO A 83 9.53 3.58 -14.94
C PRO A 83 10.50 3.45 -13.76
N HIS A 84 11.71 2.98 -14.04
CA HIS A 84 12.75 2.79 -13.03
C HIS A 84 13.66 4.03 -12.93
N PRO A 85 14.17 4.36 -11.72
CA PRO A 85 13.89 3.70 -10.44
C PRO A 85 12.48 3.99 -9.93
N ILE A 86 11.81 2.97 -9.39
CA ILE A 86 10.42 3.06 -8.97
C ILE A 86 10.36 3.72 -7.59
N ARG A 87 9.63 4.82 -7.47
CA ARG A 87 9.35 5.45 -6.17
C ARG A 87 8.29 4.65 -5.43
N ILE A 88 8.62 4.18 -4.22
CA ILE A 88 7.72 3.43 -3.36
C ILE A 88 7.57 4.17 -2.01
N LYS A 89 6.34 4.25 -1.51
CA LYS A 89 6.07 4.71 -0.14
C LYS A 89 5.66 3.52 0.71
N THR A 90 6.36 3.34 1.80
CA THR A 90 6.19 2.21 2.72
C THR A 90 6.05 2.68 4.15
N VAL A 91 5.50 1.83 5.01
CA VAL A 91 5.42 2.10 6.44
C VAL A 91 5.52 0.79 7.22
N LEU A 92 6.34 0.82 8.28
CA LEU A 92 6.46 -0.31 9.19
C LEU A 92 5.10 -0.59 9.86
N PRO A 93 4.57 -1.82 9.76
CA PRO A 93 3.34 -2.20 10.45
C PRO A 93 3.42 -1.96 11.96
N GLY A 94 2.31 -1.53 12.55
CA GLY A 94 2.22 -1.25 13.98
C GLY A 94 0.78 -1.26 14.49
N SER A 95 0.58 -0.77 15.71
CA SER A 95 -0.75 -0.83 16.36
C SER A 95 -1.83 0.00 15.63
N THR A 96 -1.44 1.07 14.95
CA THR A 96 -2.35 1.96 14.22
C THR A 96 -2.67 1.46 12.81
N LEU A 97 -1.68 0.84 12.15
CA LEU A 97 -1.81 0.27 10.80
C LEU A 97 -1.12 -1.10 10.80
N CYS A 98 -1.92 -2.17 10.91
CA CYS A 98 -1.48 -3.56 10.86
C CYS A 98 -1.62 -4.10 9.43
N LYS A 99 -1.05 -5.28 9.14
CA LYS A 99 -1.17 -5.93 7.82
C LYS A 99 -2.58 -6.44 7.51
N ASP A 100 -3.40 -6.68 8.53
CA ASP A 100 -4.78 -7.15 8.35
C ASP A 100 -5.68 -6.01 7.81
N LEU A 101 -6.07 -6.14 6.54
CA LEU A 101 -6.91 -5.17 5.85
C LEU A 101 -8.35 -5.19 6.38
N ARG A 102 -8.87 -6.39 6.68
CA ARG A 102 -10.25 -6.58 7.14
C ARG A 102 -10.42 -5.93 8.51
N LEU A 103 -9.47 -6.15 9.41
CA LEU A 103 -9.43 -5.52 10.73
C LEU A 103 -9.29 -4.00 10.62
N TYR A 104 -8.50 -3.48 9.67
CA TYR A 104 -8.40 -2.04 9.49
C TYR A 104 -9.71 -1.42 8.98
N LEU A 105 -10.39 -2.09 8.04
CA LEU A 105 -11.68 -1.64 7.49
C LEU A 105 -12.85 -1.75 8.46
N SER A 106 -12.79 -2.63 9.46
CA SER A 106 -13.81 -2.77 10.50
C SER A 106 -13.74 -1.69 11.58
N LYS A 107 -12.64 -0.92 11.65
CA LYS A 107 -12.48 0.17 12.63
C LYS A 107 -13.31 1.39 12.23
N CYS A 108 -13.89 2.06 13.20
CA CYS A 108 -14.51 3.37 13.02
C CYS A 108 -13.48 4.46 13.34
N PHE A 109 -13.20 5.32 12.37
CA PHE A 109 -12.35 6.49 12.55
C PHE A 109 -13.18 7.76 12.54
N THR A 110 -12.70 8.80 13.22
CA THR A 110 -13.32 10.12 13.19
C THR A 110 -13.41 10.63 11.74
N PRO A 111 -14.56 11.12 11.27
CA PRO A 111 -14.70 11.67 9.93
C PRO A 111 -13.68 12.78 9.66
N GLY A 112 -13.08 12.77 8.47
CA GLY A 112 -12.03 13.73 8.08
C GLY A 112 -10.65 13.39 8.64
N SER A 113 -10.53 12.43 9.55
CA SER A 113 -9.23 11.91 9.97
C SER A 113 -8.50 11.25 8.81
N MET A 114 -7.18 11.20 8.91
CA MET A 114 -6.32 10.48 8.00
C MET A 114 -6.73 9.04 7.75
N ASP A 115 -7.05 8.32 8.81
CA ASP A 115 -7.41 6.91 8.69
C ASP A 115 -8.75 6.73 7.98
N SER A 116 -9.70 7.65 8.18
CA SER A 116 -10.98 7.68 7.45
C SER A 116 -10.79 7.96 5.96
N GLN A 117 -9.87 8.87 5.60
CA GLN A 117 -9.51 9.12 4.20
C GLN A 117 -8.83 7.89 3.58
N LEU A 118 -7.94 7.22 4.31
CA LEU A 118 -7.32 5.99 3.85
C LEU A 118 -8.35 4.88 3.62
N GLN A 119 -9.31 4.70 4.54
CA GLN A 119 -10.40 3.75 4.37
C GLN A 119 -11.24 4.04 3.13
N GLN A 120 -11.46 5.32 2.81
CA GLN A 120 -12.17 5.71 1.60
C GLN A 120 -11.39 5.29 0.34
N VAL A 121 -10.09 5.59 0.26
CA VAL A 121 -9.23 5.17 -0.86
C VAL A 121 -9.24 3.64 -1.03
N ILE A 122 -9.11 2.90 0.09
CA ILE A 122 -9.17 1.43 0.06
C ILE A 122 -10.51 0.95 -0.49
N ARG A 123 -11.62 1.53 -0.03
CA ARG A 123 -12.96 1.15 -0.49
C ARG A 123 -13.13 1.44 -1.97
N GLU A 124 -12.72 2.61 -2.45
CA GLU A 124 -12.77 2.98 -3.87
C GLU A 124 -11.99 1.98 -4.73
N ASN A 125 -10.76 1.64 -4.33
CA ASN A 125 -9.93 0.65 -5.02
C ASN A 125 -10.58 -0.75 -5.05
N LEU A 126 -11.22 -1.17 -3.96
CA LEU A 126 -11.98 -2.42 -3.91
C LEU A 126 -13.19 -2.39 -4.84
N TYR A 127 -13.95 -1.28 -4.86
CA TYR A 127 -15.15 -1.13 -5.71
C TYR A 127 -14.82 -1.18 -7.20
N LEU A 128 -13.76 -0.49 -7.63
CA LEU A 128 -13.32 -0.45 -9.03
C LEU A 128 -12.97 -1.84 -9.60
N ARG A 129 -12.70 -2.82 -8.74
CA ARG A 129 -12.33 -4.18 -9.13
C ARG A 129 -13.34 -5.26 -8.80
N ALA A 130 -14.16 -5.04 -7.78
CA ALA A 130 -15.28 -5.92 -7.46
C ALA A 130 -16.45 -5.72 -8.44
N VAL A 131 -16.56 -4.53 -9.05
CA VAL A 131 -17.59 -4.24 -10.04
C VAL A 131 -16.91 -4.16 -11.41
N PRO A 132 -17.13 -5.12 -12.33
CA PRO A 132 -16.75 -4.90 -13.71
C PRO A 132 -17.45 -3.63 -14.16
N TYR A 133 -16.69 -2.60 -14.53
CA TYR A 133 -17.23 -1.38 -15.11
C TYR A 133 -18.19 -1.81 -16.23
N LYS A 134 -19.49 -1.62 -16.03
CA LYS A 134 -20.40 -1.50 -17.16
C LYS A 134 -20.03 -0.18 -17.82
N SER A 135 -19.01 -0.22 -18.67
CA SER A 135 -18.78 0.80 -19.69
C SER A 135 -19.92 0.70 -20.70
N THR A 136 -21.12 1.10 -20.29
CA THR A 136 -22.09 1.61 -21.24
C THR A 136 -21.65 3.02 -21.57
N HIS A 137 -20.82 3.13 -22.60
CA HIS A 137 -20.82 4.29 -23.47
C HIS A 137 -22.27 4.47 -23.96
N PHE A 138 -23.05 5.29 -23.27
CA PHE A 138 -24.20 5.93 -23.89
C PHE A 138 -23.68 7.22 -24.51
N ASN A 139 -23.47 7.16 -25.82
CA ASN A 139 -23.51 8.35 -26.66
C ASN A 139 -24.95 8.89 -26.58
N TRP A 140 -25.08 10.13 -26.15
CA TRP A 140 -26.17 11.02 -26.57
C TRP A 140 -25.52 12.16 -27.33
#